data_AF-A0A1Z5HVX0-F1
#
_entry.id   AF-A0A1Z5HVX0-F1
#
_cell.length_a   1.000
_cell.length_b   1.000
_cell.length_c   1.000
_cell.angle_alpha   90.00
_cell.angle_beta   90.00
_cell.angle_gamma   90.00
#
_symmetry.space_group_name_H-M   'P 1'
#
loop_
_entity.id
_entity.type
_entity.pdbx_description
1 polymer ?
#
loop_
_entity_poly.entity_id
_entity_poly.type
_entity_poly.pdbx_seq_one_letter_code
_entity_poly.pdbx_strand_id
1 'polypeptide(L)'
;MIFVKDKFVLAMAAVRIISGIIELSAAFIMLKLNNVEQAFKVNAGLALVGPAVFMTVTGIGLLGLAGKIPVFRMLIIFCGVVLIFLALKRS
;
A
#
# COMPACT_ATOMS: atom_id res chain seq x y z
N MET A 1 23.49 10.42 -6.47
CA MET A 1 23.76 9.11 -5.82
C MET A 1 22.66 8.84 -4.81
N ILE A 2 21.88 7.76 -4.95
CA ILE A 2 20.82 7.44 -3.98
C ILE A 2 21.51 6.79 -2.77
N PHE A 3 21.73 7.56 -1.70
CA PHE A 3 22.24 7.05 -0.44
C PHE A 3 21.06 6.77 0.50
N VAL A 4 20.68 5.50 0.65
CA VAL A 4 19.61 5.11 1.59
C VAL A 4 20.24 4.88 2.96
N LYS A 5 20.16 5.88 3.84
CA LYS A 5 20.69 5.80 5.22
C LYS A 5 19.67 5.26 6.22
N ASP A 6 18.37 5.49 5.98
CA ASP A 6 17.31 5.15 6.92
C ASP A 6 16.69 3.79 6.55
N LYS A 7 16.77 2.83 7.47
CA LYS A 7 16.23 1.47 7.32
C LYS A 7 14.71 1.44 7.11
N PHE A 8 13.97 2.38 7.70
CA PHE A 8 12.52 2.48 7.52
C PHE A 8 12.19 3.02 6.13
N VAL A 9 12.95 4.01 5.64
CA VAL A 9 12.80 4.51 4.27
C VAL A 9 13.11 3.40 3.25
N LEU A 10 14.18 2.62 3.47
CA LEU A 10 14.49 1.47 2.62
C LEU A 10 13.34 0.46 2.59
N ALA A 11 12.80 0.11 3.76
CA ALA A 11 11.68 -0.83 3.87
C ALA A 11 10.40 -0.30 3.20
N MET A 12 10.04 0.98 3.41
CA MET A 12 8.89 1.61 2.75
C MET A 12 9.05 1.60 1.23
N ALA A 13 10.24 1.95 0.73
CA ALA A 13 10.54 1.95 -0.70
C ALA A 13 10.48 0.52 -1.28
N ALA A 14 11.05 -0.46 -0.59
CA ALA A 14 11.01 -1.86 -1.03
C ALA A 14 9.58 -2.39 -1.16
N VAL A 15 8.71 -2.13 -0.17
CA VAL A 15 7.30 -2.53 -0.23
C VAL A 15 6.59 -1.88 -1.43
N ARG A 16 6.87 -0.60 -1.72
CA ARG A 16 6.30 0.08 -2.89
C ARG A 16 6.81 -0.47 -4.22
N ILE A 17 8.10 -0.80 -4.31
CA ILE A 17 8.68 -1.43 -5.51
C ILE A 17 8.00 -2.78 -5.76
N ILE A 18 7.85 -3.61 -4.73
CA ILE A 18 7.18 -4.91 -4.83
C ILE A 18 5.71 -4.72 -5.28
N SER A 19 4.96 -3.81 -4.65
CA SER A 19 3.59 -3.50 -5.06
C SER A 19 3.50 -3.01 -6.51
N GLY A 20 4.43 -2.13 -6.92
CA GLY A 20 4.48 -1.62 -8.28
C GLY A 20 4.74 -2.73 -9.30
N ILE A 21 5.61 -3.69 -8.98
CA ILE A 21 5.84 -4.88 -9.82
C ILE A 21 4.57 -5.73 -9.94
N ILE A 22 3.81 -5.89 -8.86
CA ILE A 22 2.53 -6.62 -8.88
C ILE A 22 1.53 -5.92 -9.81
N GLU A 23 1.35 -4.61 -9.68
CA GLU A 23 0.45 -3.84 -10.55
C GLU A 23 0.88 -3.88 -12.01
N LEU A 24 2.18 -3.75 -12.27
CA LEU A 24 2.74 -3.75 -13.61
C LEU A 24 2.62 -5.14 -14.27
N SER A 25 2.80 -6.21 -13.49
CA SER A 25 2.56 -7.59 -13.94
C SER A 25 1.08 -7.82 -14.29
N ALA A 26 0.17 -7.34 -13.45
CA ALA A 26 -1.26 -7.44 -13.70
C ALA A 26 -1.68 -6.63 -14.93
N ALA A 27 -1.11 -5.44 -15.15
CA ALA A 27 -1.33 -4.65 -16.35
C ALA A 27 -0.91 -5.43 -17.61
N PHE A 28 0.26 -6.10 -17.60
CA PHE A 28 0.67 -6.95 -18.72
C PHE A 28 -0.27 -8.14 -18.94
N ILE A 29 -0.80 -8.75 -17.88
CA ILE A 29 -1.81 -9.80 -18.00
C ILE A 29 -3.09 -9.24 -18.64
N MET A 30 -3.58 -8.08 -18.21
CA MET A 30 -4.75 -7.43 -18.81
C MET A 30 -4.55 -7.17 -20.31
N LEU A 31 -3.39 -6.64 -20.70
CA LEU A 31 -3.03 -6.42 -22.10
C LEU A 31 -2.99 -7.72 -22.90
N LYS A 32 -2.44 -8.80 -22.32
CA LYS A 32 -2.39 -10.12 -22.97
C LYS A 32 -3.77 -10.73 -23.18
N LEU A 33 -4.68 -10.57 -22.22
CA LEU A 33 -6.04 -11.12 -22.31
C LEU A 33 -6.90 -10.36 -23.32
N ASN A 34 -6.59 -9.07 -23.56
CA ASN A 34 -7.24 -8.20 -24.55
C ASN A 34 -8.77 -8.26 -24.53
N ASN A 35 -9.35 -8.42 -23.34
CA ASN A 35 -10.78 -8.54 -23.10
C ASN A 35 -11.13 -7.80 -21.82
N VAL A 36 -12.10 -6.88 -21.92
CA VAL A 36 -12.48 -5.99 -20.81
C VAL A 36 -12.99 -6.78 -19.59
N GLU A 37 -13.78 -7.83 -19.80
CA GLU A 37 -14.33 -8.63 -18.70
C GLU A 37 -13.21 -9.38 -17.96
N GLN A 38 -12.26 -9.95 -18.69
CA GLN A 38 -11.12 -10.64 -18.07
C GLN A 38 -10.18 -9.67 -17.37
N ALA A 39 -9.92 -8.49 -17.96
CA ALA A 39 -9.14 -7.44 -17.33
C ALA A 39 -9.80 -6.92 -16.04
N PHE A 40 -11.14 -6.79 -16.03
CA PHE A 40 -11.89 -6.43 -14.84
C PHE A 40 -11.74 -7.48 -13.73
N LYS A 41 -11.73 -8.78 -14.06
CA LYS A 41 -11.48 -9.86 -13.08
C LYS A 41 -10.07 -9.75 -12.45
N VAL A 42 -9.06 -9.44 -13.26
CA VAL A 42 -7.70 -9.19 -12.75
C VAL A 42 -7.69 -7.98 -11.81
N ASN A 43 -8.35 -6.88 -12.20
CA ASN A 43 -8.44 -5.67 -11.38
C ASN A 43 -9.20 -5.91 -10.06
N ALA A 44 -10.27 -6.71 -10.10
CA ALA A 44 -10.99 -7.11 -8.89
C ALA A 44 -10.09 -7.92 -7.93
N GLY A 45 -9.21 -8.77 -8.46
CA GLY A 45 -8.18 -9.46 -7.67
C GLY A 45 -7.15 -8.49 -7.04
N LEU A 46 -6.79 -7.43 -7.75
CA LEU A 46 -5.89 -6.37 -7.24
C LEU A 46 -6.53 -5.46 -6.19
N ALA A 47 -7.85 -5.46 -6.03
CA ALA A 47 -8.56 -4.47 -5.22
C ALA A 47 -8.06 -4.39 -3.75
N LEU A 48 -7.50 -5.49 -3.23
CA LEU A 48 -6.95 -5.55 -1.87
C LEU A 48 -5.46 -5.23 -1.77
N VAL A 49 -4.73 -5.21 -2.89
CA VAL A 49 -3.28 -4.95 -2.91
C VAL A 49 -2.97 -3.53 -2.43
N GLY A 50 -3.68 -2.53 -2.96
CA GLY A 50 -3.54 -1.13 -2.56
C GLY A 50 -3.72 -0.91 -1.05
N PRO A 51 -4.88 -1.32 -0.47
CA PRO A 51 -5.11 -1.23 0.98
C PRO A 51 -4.06 -1.96 1.83
N ALA A 52 -3.63 -3.17 1.44
CA ALA A 52 -2.62 -3.94 2.17
C ALA A 52 -1.25 -3.26 2.16
N VAL A 53 -0.83 -2.74 1.01
CA VAL A 53 0.44 -2.01 0.83
C VAL A 53 0.41 -0.69 1.58
N PHE A 54 -0.71 0.04 1.54
CA PHE A 54 -0.89 1.27 2.30
C PHE A 54 -0.77 1.03 3.80
N MET A 55 -1.42 -0.01 4.35
CA MET A 55 -1.33 -0.36 5.76
C MET A 55 0.10 -0.73 6.16
N THR A 56 0.77 -1.55 5.36
CA THR A 56 2.15 -1.99 5.62
C THR A 56 3.12 -0.81 5.63
N VAL A 57 3.09 0.04 4.60
CA VAL A 57 3.99 1.21 4.50
C VAL A 57 3.70 2.22 5.61
N THR A 58 2.42 2.47 5.92
CA THR A 58 2.02 3.37 7.02
C THR A 58 2.51 2.82 8.36
N GLY A 59 2.38 1.52 8.60
CA GLY A 59 2.90 0.87 9.80
C GLY A 59 4.41 1.02 9.95
N ILE A 60 5.18 0.75 8.88
CA ILE A 60 6.64 0.94 8.87
C ILE A 60 6.99 2.41 9.15
N GLY A 61 6.29 3.36 8.52
CA GLY A 61 6.49 4.78 8.74
C GLY A 61 6.22 5.21 10.18
N LEU A 62 5.12 4.74 10.79
CA LEU A 62 4.80 5.01 12.19
C LEU A 62 5.84 4.43 13.15
N LEU A 63 6.36 3.22 12.88
CA LEU A 63 7.46 2.65 13.64
C LEU A 63 8.74 3.50 13.54
N GLY A 64 9.06 4.04 12.36
CA GLY A 64 10.20 4.92 12.16
C GLY A 64 10.05 6.32 12.79
N LEU A 65 8.81 6.72 13.07
CA LEU A 65 8.45 7.97 13.75
C LEU A 65 8.24 7.79 15.27
N ALA A 66 8.31 6.54 15.79
CA ALA A 66 8.14 6.27 17.21
C ALA A 66 9.14 7.09 18.05
N GLY A 67 8.65 7.79 19.07
CA GLY A 67 9.45 8.69 19.91
C GLY A 67 9.86 10.02 19.24
N LYS A 68 9.61 10.21 17.94
CA LYS A 68 9.87 11.47 17.22
C LYS A 68 8.64 12.37 17.12
N ILE A 69 7.44 11.80 17.25
CA ILE A 69 6.18 12.54 17.23
C ILE A 69 5.31 12.18 18.45
N PRO A 70 4.42 13.10 18.90
CA PRO A 70 3.51 12.82 19.99
C PRO A 70 2.58 11.64 19.68
N VAL A 71 2.33 10.79 20.68
CA VAL A 71 1.45 9.61 20.58
C VAL A 71 0.05 9.99 20.07
N PHE A 72 -0.47 11.16 20.48
CA PHE A 72 -1.75 11.67 19.99
C PHE A 72 -1.81 11.81 18.46
N ARG A 73 -0.72 12.26 17.81
CA ARG A 73 -0.67 12.35 16.34
C ARG A 73 -0.66 10.97 15.69
N MET A 74 0.01 9.98 16.31
CA MET A 74 -0.01 8.59 15.83
C MET A 74 -1.41 8.00 15.92
N LEU A 75 -2.15 8.27 17.01
CA LEU A 75 -3.54 7.82 17.17
C LEU A 75 -4.46 8.41 16.09
N ILE A 76 -4.28 9.68 15.73
CA ILE A 76 -5.05 10.30 14.62
C ILE A 76 -4.76 9.59 13.30
N ILE A 77 -3.49 9.32 12.99
CA ILE A 77 -3.11 8.59 11.76
C ILE A 77 -3.76 7.20 11.76
N PHE A 78 -3.66 6.48 12.87
CA PHE A 78 -4.26 5.16 13.02
C PHE A 78 -5.79 5.20 12.86
N CYS A 79 -6.46 6.20 13.44
CA CYS A 79 -7.89 6.42 13.27
C CYS A 79 -8.24 6.64 11.79
N GLY A 80 -7.47 7.47 11.06
CA GLY A 80 -7.64 7.66 9.63
C GLY A 80 -7.52 6.36 8.83
N VAL A 81 -6.55 5.51 9.16
CA VAL A 81 -6.41 4.18 8.54
C VAL A 81 -7.67 3.34 8.82
N VAL A 82 -8.13 3.26 10.08
CA VAL A 82 -9.34 2.50 10.45
C VAL A 82 -10.57 3.01 9.71
N LEU A 83 -10.74 4.33 9.57
CA LEU A 83 -11.86 4.94 8.84
C LEU A 83 -11.88 4.53 7.37
N ILE A 84 -10.71 4.45 6.70
CA ILE A 84 -10.63 3.95 5.31
C ILE A 84 -11.18 2.52 5.23
N PHE A 85 -10.81 1.65 6.16
CA PHE A 85 -11.31 0.26 6.17
C PHE A 85 -12.79 0.16 6.53
N LEU A 86 -13.28 0.98 7.47
CA LEU A 86 -14.71 1.04 7.78
C LEU A 86 -15.52 1.50 6.56
N ALA A 87 -14.99 2.44 5.76
CA ALA A 87 -15.61 2.87 4.51
C ALA A 87 -15.58 1.77 3.43
N LEU A 88 -14.50 0.99 3.36
CA LEU A 88 -14.38 -0.14 2.43
C LEU A 88 -15.21 -1.37 2.84
N LYS A 89 -15.60 -1.48 4.11
CA LYS A 89 -16.44 -2.56 4.62
C LYS A 89 -17.84 -2.44 4.00
N ARG A 90 -18.06 -3.22 2.95
CA ARG A 90 -19.35 -3.36 2.26
C ARG A 90 -20.40 -3.90 3.25
N SER A 91 -21.32 -3.04 3.67
CA SER A 91 -22.54 -3.42 4.42
C SER A 91 -23.56 -4.06 3.49
#